data_AF-A0A968MEM0-F1
#
_entry.id   AF-A0A968MEM0-F1
#
_cell.length_a   1.000
_cell.length_b   1.000
_cell.length_c   1.000
_cell.angle_alpha   90.00
_cell.angle_beta   90.00
_cell.angle_gamma   90.00
#
_symmetry.space_group_name_H-M   'P 1'
#
loop_
_entity.id
_entity.type
_entity.pdbx_description
1 polymer ?
#
loop_
_entity_poly.entity_id
_entity_poly.type
_entity_poly.pdbx_seq_one_letter_code
_entity_poly.pdbx_strand_id
1 'polypeptide(L)'
;IFKNLAVGIVPLDEDYNTWLVGQYRYVLNDYSWEIPEGGCPLDAEPLLAAQRELQEETGITAQKWTKLLDMHISNSVTDEFGQVFIAQTLSFGIAMPEDTEDLQVKKISFQQAFDAVMSNEITDSLSIAAIMKTMWWIEKGWI
;
A
#
# COMPACT_ATOMS: atom_id res chain seq x y z
N ILE A 1 -6.04 21.11 -6.17
CA ILE A 1 -6.34 20.15 -7.23
C ILE A 1 -5.12 19.28 -7.42
N PHE A 2 -5.19 18.08 -6.84
CA PHE A 2 -4.16 17.07 -7.04
C PHE A 2 -4.13 16.65 -8.51
N LYS A 3 -2.93 16.40 -9.04
CA LYS A 3 -2.73 16.04 -10.45
C LYS A 3 -2.75 14.52 -10.69
N ASN A 4 -2.71 13.75 -9.60
CA ASN A 4 -2.62 12.31 -9.58
C ASN A 4 -3.65 11.76 -8.58
N LEU A 5 -4.10 10.53 -8.80
CA LEU A 5 -4.71 9.68 -7.77
C LEU A 5 -3.60 9.07 -6.91
N ALA A 6 -3.92 8.75 -5.65
CA ALA A 6 -3.09 7.87 -4.86
C ALA A 6 -3.45 6.42 -5.17
N VAL A 7 -2.46 5.54 -5.31
CA VAL A 7 -2.67 4.09 -5.40
C VAL A 7 -1.94 3.40 -4.25
N GLY A 8 -2.59 2.43 -3.62
CA GLY A 8 -1.98 1.61 -2.57
C GLY A 8 -2.12 0.13 -2.87
N ILE A 9 -1.22 -0.68 -2.33
CA ILE A 9 -1.20 -2.12 -2.58
C ILE A 9 -1.00 -2.88 -1.28
N VAL A 10 -1.85 -3.87 -1.03
CA VAL A 10 -1.65 -4.86 0.03
C VAL A 10 -1.15 -6.16 -0.62
N PRO A 11 0.17 -6.41 -0.68
CA PRO A 11 0.69 -7.70 -1.10
C PRO A 11 0.41 -8.74 -0.01
N LEU A 12 -0.20 -9.86 -0.39
CA LEU A 12 -0.59 -10.92 0.54
C LEU A 12 -0.18 -12.28 0.00
N ASP A 13 0.73 -12.96 0.71
CA ASP A 13 1.13 -14.33 0.39
C ASP A 13 0.20 -15.38 1.03
N GLU A 14 0.41 -16.64 0.67
CA GLU A 14 -0.36 -17.80 1.13
C GLU A 14 -0.30 -18.05 2.65
N ASP A 15 0.73 -17.52 3.32
CA ASP A 15 0.92 -17.62 4.77
C ASP A 15 0.39 -16.36 5.50
N TYR A 16 -0.36 -15.50 4.80
CA TYR A 16 -0.83 -14.21 5.27
C TYR A 16 0.30 -13.31 5.78
N ASN A 17 1.43 -13.27 5.06
CA ASN A 17 2.40 -12.20 5.23
C ASN A 17 2.13 -11.06 4.27
N THR A 18 2.52 -9.85 4.68
CA THR A 18 2.50 -8.64 3.89
C THR A 18 3.87 -7.96 3.90
N TRP A 19 4.04 -7.01 2.99
CA TRP A 19 5.23 -6.19 2.85
C TRP A 19 4.84 -4.75 3.10
N LEU A 20 5.60 -4.11 3.98
CA LEU A 20 5.53 -2.68 4.22
C LEU A 20 6.76 -2.01 3.62
N VAL A 21 6.56 -0.78 3.18
CA VAL A 21 7.60 0.13 2.73
C VAL A 21 7.80 1.17 3.83
N GLY A 22 9.05 1.37 4.21
CA GLY A 22 9.45 2.33 5.22
C GLY A 22 10.12 3.51 4.54
N GLN A 23 9.63 4.71 4.85
CA GLN A 23 10.15 5.95 4.27
C GLN A 23 10.19 7.08 5.29
N TYR A 24 11.16 7.98 5.15
CA TYR A 24 11.21 9.18 5.95
C TYR A 24 10.30 10.26 5.37
N ARG A 25 9.27 10.64 6.12
CA ARG A 25 8.32 11.67 5.70
C ARG A 25 8.78 13.03 6.21
N TYR A 26 9.38 13.83 5.33
CA TYR A 26 9.96 15.14 5.67
C TYR A 26 8.99 16.08 6.40
N VAL A 27 7.72 16.11 5.98
CA VAL A 27 6.68 16.98 6.59
C VAL A 27 6.39 16.58 8.04
N LEU A 28 6.53 15.30 8.37
CA LEU A 28 6.36 14.77 9.72
C LEU A 28 7.67 14.79 10.52
N ASN A 29 8.80 14.93 9.84
CA ASN A 29 10.14 14.76 10.41
C ASN A 29 10.26 13.42 11.17
N ASP A 30 9.65 12.37 10.63
CA ASP A 30 9.57 11.05 11.25
C ASP A 30 9.61 9.93 10.20
N TYR A 31 9.93 8.72 10.65
CA TYR A 31 9.93 7.52 9.83
C TYR A 31 8.55 6.85 9.86
N SER A 32 8.02 6.53 8.68
CA SER A 32 6.68 5.95 8.52
C SER A 32 6.78 4.58 7.87
N TRP A 33 6.06 3.60 8.43
CA TRP A 33 5.84 2.30 7.80
C TRP A 33 4.45 2.28 7.18
N GLU A 34 4.41 1.99 5.88
CA GLU A 34 3.24 2.14 5.04
C GLU A 34 3.09 0.90 4.15
N ILE A 35 1.90 0.71 3.59
CA ILE A 35 1.76 -0.21 2.46
C ILE A 35 2.49 0.38 1.24
N PRO A 36 2.95 -0.44 0.27
CA PRO A 36 3.41 0.08 -1.02
C PRO A 36 2.38 1.03 -1.62
N GLU A 37 2.82 2.21 -2.04
CA GLU A 37 1.95 3.26 -2.52
C GLU A 37 2.65 4.22 -3.48
N GLY A 38 1.86 4.88 -4.33
CA GLY A 38 2.42 5.86 -5.25
C GLY A 38 1.37 6.64 -6.02
N GLY A 39 1.83 7.37 -7.01
CA GLY A 39 1.01 8.29 -7.79
C GLY A 39 0.53 7.69 -9.12
N CYS A 40 -0.76 7.79 -9.40
CA CYS A 40 -1.32 7.48 -10.71
C CYS A 40 -1.77 8.77 -11.42
N PRO A 41 -1.20 9.13 -12.59
CA PRO A 41 -1.75 10.19 -13.42
C PRO A 41 -3.25 10.01 -13.68
N LEU A 42 -4.02 11.10 -13.73
CA LEU A 42 -5.49 11.05 -13.86
C LEU A 42 -5.98 10.40 -15.16
N ASP A 43 -5.14 10.36 -16.19
CA ASP A 43 -5.40 9.72 -17.49
C ASP A 43 -4.85 8.29 -17.60
N ALA A 44 -4.20 7.78 -16.55
CA ALA A 44 -3.66 6.43 -16.49
C ALA A 44 -4.62 5.45 -15.77
N GLU A 45 -4.44 4.16 -16.03
CA GLU A 45 -5.21 3.11 -15.37
C GLU A 45 -4.63 2.80 -13.97
N PRO A 46 -5.43 2.95 -12.88
CA PRO A 46 -4.91 2.82 -11.52
C PRO A 46 -4.33 1.45 -11.18
N LEU A 47 -4.85 0.37 -11.78
CA LEU A 47 -4.29 -0.96 -11.59
C LEU A 47 -2.89 -1.10 -12.19
N LEU A 48 -2.63 -0.47 -13.35
CA LEU A 48 -1.31 -0.49 -13.97
C LEU A 48 -0.30 0.31 -13.14
N ALA A 49 -0.74 1.45 -12.59
CA ALA A 49 0.07 2.20 -11.64
C ALA A 49 0.39 1.35 -10.40
N ALA A 50 -0.62 0.73 -9.77
CA ALA A 50 -0.42 -0.12 -8.61
C ALA A 50 0.55 -1.29 -8.84
N GLN A 51 0.49 -1.92 -10.02
CA GLN A 51 1.43 -2.97 -10.43
C GLN A 51 2.87 -2.46 -10.54
N ARG A 52 3.03 -1.27 -11.12
CA ARG A 52 4.32 -0.60 -11.29
C ARG A 52 4.93 -0.24 -9.93
N GLU A 53 4.18 0.45 -9.07
CA GLU A 53 4.66 0.87 -7.74
C GLU A 53 5.10 -0.34 -6.91
N LEU A 54 4.28 -1.40 -6.87
CA LEU A 54 4.65 -2.63 -6.15
C LEU A 54 5.98 -3.21 -6.64
N GLN A 55 6.20 -3.23 -7.96
CA GLN A 55 7.44 -3.73 -8.54
C GLN A 55 8.63 -2.82 -8.24
N GLU A 56 8.48 -1.51 -8.41
CA GLU A 56 9.55 -0.52 -8.22
C GLU A 56 9.98 -0.50 -6.74
N GLU A 57 9.05 -0.35 -5.80
CA GLU A 57 9.36 -0.22 -4.38
C GLU A 57 9.83 -1.52 -3.72
N THR A 58 9.27 -2.66 -4.12
CA THR A 58 9.48 -3.93 -3.39
C THR A 58 10.09 -5.05 -4.21
N GLY A 59 10.17 -4.89 -5.54
CA GLY A 59 10.54 -5.97 -6.45
C GLY A 59 9.47 -7.06 -6.60
N ILE A 60 8.28 -6.87 -6.04
CA ILE A 60 7.20 -7.87 -6.05
C ILE A 60 6.33 -7.68 -7.29
N THR A 61 5.95 -8.79 -7.90
CA THR A 61 4.90 -8.85 -8.93
C THR A 61 3.82 -9.83 -8.49
N ALA A 62 2.62 -9.73 -9.08
CA ALA A 62 1.49 -10.56 -8.67
C ALA A 62 0.60 -10.94 -9.85
N GLN A 63 -0.02 -12.13 -9.78
CA GLN A 63 -0.91 -12.63 -10.84
C GLN A 63 -2.39 -12.35 -10.57
N LYS A 64 -2.78 -12.21 -9.30
CA LYS A 64 -4.17 -11.94 -8.90
C LYS A 64 -4.25 -10.57 -8.24
N TRP A 65 -5.13 -9.72 -8.77
CA TRP A 65 -5.37 -8.37 -8.27
C TRP A 65 -6.84 -8.17 -7.96
N THR A 66 -7.16 -7.68 -6.76
CA THR A 66 -8.53 -7.40 -6.34
C THR A 66 -8.62 -5.97 -5.86
N LYS A 67 -9.51 -5.16 -6.45
CA LYS A 67 -9.75 -3.81 -5.93
C LYS A 67 -10.35 -3.87 -4.54
N LEU A 68 -9.71 -3.23 -3.57
CA LEU A 68 -10.08 -3.26 -2.16
C LEU A 68 -10.92 -2.06 -1.77
N LEU A 69 -10.48 -0.84 -2.06
CA LEU A 69 -11.16 0.38 -1.61
C LEU A 69 -11.01 1.54 -2.59
N ASP A 70 -11.97 2.45 -2.50
CA ASP A 70 -11.97 3.79 -3.04
C ASP A 70 -12.09 4.74 -1.84
N MET A 71 -11.25 5.77 -1.74
CA MET A 71 -11.19 6.63 -0.54
C MET A 71 -10.88 8.07 -0.90
N HIS A 72 -11.63 9.01 -0.32
CA HIS A 72 -11.19 10.40 -0.25
C HIS A 72 -10.30 10.57 0.99
N ILE A 73 -9.07 11.00 0.81
CA ILE A 73 -8.05 10.98 1.87
C ILE A 73 -8.32 12.05 2.92
N SER A 74 -8.64 13.28 2.50
CA SER A 74 -9.00 14.38 3.42
C SER A 74 -9.99 15.34 2.74
N ASN A 75 -11.24 14.90 2.57
CA ASN A 75 -12.26 15.56 1.74
C ASN A 75 -12.72 16.96 2.22
N SER A 76 -12.35 17.37 3.43
CA SER A 76 -12.59 18.73 3.93
C SER A 76 -11.51 19.73 3.50
N VAL A 77 -10.36 19.24 3.01
CA VAL A 77 -9.17 20.07 2.70
C VAL A 77 -8.63 19.82 1.28
N THR A 78 -8.77 18.60 0.77
CA THR A 78 -8.16 18.13 -0.48
C THR A 78 -9.18 17.40 -1.35
N ASP A 79 -8.94 17.43 -2.66
CA ASP A 79 -9.64 16.59 -3.65
C ASP A 79 -8.88 15.28 -3.93
N GLU A 80 -7.91 14.94 -3.09
CA GLU A 80 -7.10 13.74 -3.23
C GLU A 80 -7.96 12.47 -3.06
N PHE A 81 -7.82 11.57 -4.03
CA PHE A 81 -8.59 10.33 -4.10
C PHE A 81 -7.64 9.15 -4.26
N GLY A 82 -7.83 8.15 -3.41
CA GLY A 82 -7.02 6.95 -3.33
C GLY A 82 -7.79 5.70 -3.78
N GLN A 83 -7.09 4.79 -4.45
CA GLN A 83 -7.57 3.44 -4.73
C GLN A 83 -6.56 2.41 -4.22
N VAL A 84 -7.04 1.38 -3.52
CA VAL A 84 -6.16 0.32 -3.01
C VAL A 84 -6.54 -1.02 -3.61
N PHE A 85 -5.54 -1.85 -3.86
CA PHE A 85 -5.67 -3.20 -4.39
C PHE A 85 -5.02 -4.22 -3.45
N ILE A 86 -5.55 -5.44 -3.42
CA ILE A 86 -4.86 -6.61 -2.86
C ILE A 86 -4.16 -7.32 -4.01
N ALA A 87 -2.86 -7.58 -3.84
CA ALA A 87 -2.04 -8.36 -4.75
C ALA A 87 -1.79 -9.76 -4.15
N GLN A 88 -2.09 -10.82 -4.89
CA GLN A 88 -1.93 -12.21 -4.47
C GLN A 88 -1.25 -13.04 -5.57
N THR A 89 -0.79 -14.25 -5.22
CA THR A 89 0.03 -15.09 -6.10
C THR A 89 1.31 -14.34 -6.48
N LEU A 90 2.09 -14.03 -5.45
CA LEU A 90 3.24 -13.14 -5.52
C LEU A 90 4.45 -13.83 -6.18
N SER A 91 5.30 -13.03 -6.81
CA SER A 91 6.60 -13.43 -7.35
C SER A 91 7.63 -12.35 -7.01
N PHE A 92 8.82 -12.78 -6.60
CA PHE A 92 9.84 -11.90 -6.03
C PHE A 92 11.01 -11.68 -6.99
N GLY A 93 11.28 -10.41 -7.27
CA GLY A 93 12.40 -9.94 -8.08
C GLY A 93 13.30 -8.98 -7.30
N ILE A 94 13.92 -8.06 -8.03
CA ILE A 94 14.79 -7.02 -7.47
C ILE A 94 14.01 -5.71 -7.48
N ALA A 95 13.97 -5.03 -6.33
CA ALA A 95 13.39 -3.69 -6.23
C ALA A 95 14.22 -2.67 -7.03
N MET A 96 13.53 -1.70 -7.63
CA MET A 96 14.11 -0.62 -8.43
C MET A 96 13.44 0.71 -8.04
N PRO A 97 13.58 1.17 -6.78
CA PRO A 97 13.01 2.43 -6.35
C PRO A 97 13.62 3.60 -7.13
N GLU A 98 12.94 4.75 -7.18
CA GLU A 98 13.51 5.93 -7.83
C GLU A 98 14.77 6.40 -7.08
N ASP A 99 15.72 7.03 -7.79
CA ASP A 99 17.01 7.49 -7.20
C ASP A 99 16.82 8.44 -5.99
N THR A 100 15.64 9.04 -5.85
CA THR A 100 15.27 9.94 -4.76
C THR A 100 14.68 9.24 -3.54
N GLU A 101 14.42 7.93 -3.62
CA GLU A 101 13.71 7.16 -2.61
C GLU A 101 14.65 6.19 -1.89
N ASP A 102 14.94 6.47 -0.62
CA ASP A 102 15.68 5.54 0.26
C ASP A 102 14.66 4.70 1.05
N LEU A 103 14.13 3.67 0.39
CA LEU A 103 13.06 2.82 0.93
C LEU A 103 13.62 1.58 1.61
N GLN A 104 13.05 1.25 2.77
CA GLN A 104 13.25 -0.07 3.38
C GLN A 104 12.02 -0.94 3.18
N VAL A 105 12.22 -2.18 2.78
CA VAL A 105 11.13 -3.15 2.62
C VAL A 105 11.16 -4.14 3.78
N LYS A 106 10.01 -4.36 4.41
CA LYS A 106 9.87 -5.28 5.55
C LYS A 106 8.74 -6.27 5.33
N LYS A 107 9.07 -7.57 5.32
CA LYS A 107 8.07 -8.66 5.38
C LYS A 107 7.64 -8.88 6.83
N ILE A 108 6.34 -8.87 7.10
CA ILE A 108 5.73 -9.17 8.42
C ILE A 108 4.47 -10.00 8.25
N SER A 109 3.98 -10.66 9.32
CA SER A 109 2.66 -11.27 9.26
C SER A 109 1.57 -10.19 9.18
N PHE A 110 0.44 -10.52 8.55
CA PHE A 110 -0.68 -9.59 8.43
C PHE A 110 -1.23 -9.19 9.81
N GLN A 111 -1.18 -10.12 10.77
CA GLN A 111 -1.52 -9.84 12.16
C GLN A 111 -0.60 -8.78 12.76
N GLN A 112 0.71 -8.82 12.52
CA GLN A 112 1.63 -7.78 12.99
C GLN A 112 1.33 -6.42 12.38
N ALA A 113 0.99 -6.37 11.08
CA ALA A 113 0.60 -5.12 10.42
C ALA A 113 -0.67 -4.52 11.05
N PHE A 114 -1.65 -5.37 11.33
CA PHE A 114 -2.88 -4.98 12.03
C PHE A 114 -2.60 -4.51 13.46
N ASP A 115 -1.76 -5.22 14.23
CA ASP A 115 -1.39 -4.81 15.59
C ASP A 115 -0.66 -3.47 15.59
N ALA A 116 0.17 -3.19 14.57
CA ALA A 116 0.84 -1.90 14.39
C ALA A 116 -0.15 -0.76 14.10
N VAL A 117 -1.23 -1.01 13.35
CA VAL A 117 -2.35 -0.07 13.20
C VAL A 117 -3.05 0.16 14.54
N MET A 118 -3.36 -0.91 15.27
CA MET A 118 -4.10 -0.82 16.55
C MET A 118 -3.31 -0.11 17.65
N SER A 119 -1.98 -0.15 17.59
CA SER A 119 -1.07 0.53 18.53
C SER A 119 -0.69 1.96 18.09
N ASN A 120 -1.16 2.43 16.92
CA ASN A 120 -0.78 3.70 16.28
C ASN A 120 0.70 3.80 15.86
N GLU A 121 1.38 2.67 15.65
CA GLU A 121 2.70 2.67 15.00
C GLU A 121 2.58 2.96 13.50
N ILE A 122 1.47 2.56 12.87
CA ILE A 122 1.09 2.95 11.51
C ILE A 122 0.00 4.01 11.61
N THR A 123 0.27 5.20 11.06
CA THR A 123 -0.64 6.35 11.11
C THR A 123 -1.07 6.85 9.73
N ASP A 124 -0.50 6.31 8.66
CA ASP A 124 -0.92 6.64 7.29
C ASP A 124 -2.36 6.16 7.02
N SER A 125 -3.13 7.04 6.39
CA SER A 125 -4.58 6.87 6.23
C SER A 125 -4.95 5.74 5.26
N LEU A 126 -4.21 5.58 4.16
CA LEU A 126 -4.45 4.50 3.19
C LEU A 126 -4.05 3.16 3.80
N SER A 127 -2.89 3.12 4.45
CA SER A 127 -2.36 1.96 5.16
C SER A 127 -3.34 1.47 6.22
N ILE A 128 -3.84 2.36 7.09
CA ILE A 128 -4.84 2.01 8.12
C ILE A 128 -6.10 1.44 7.47
N ALA A 129 -6.69 2.14 6.49
CA ALA A 129 -7.95 1.72 5.88
C ALA A 129 -7.81 0.37 5.16
N ALA A 130 -6.71 0.18 4.44
CA ALA A 130 -6.40 -1.02 3.69
C ALA A 130 -6.14 -2.22 4.60
N ILE A 131 -5.33 -2.04 5.65
CA ILE A 131 -5.01 -3.10 6.61
C ILE A 131 -6.27 -3.54 7.35
N MET A 132 -7.06 -2.60 7.85
CA MET A 132 -8.31 -2.88 8.58
C MET A 132 -9.32 -3.63 7.69
N LYS A 133 -9.53 -3.20 6.44
CA LYS A 133 -10.47 -3.85 5.54
C LYS A 133 -10.00 -5.23 5.08
N THR A 134 -8.70 -5.39 4.84
CA THR A 134 -8.11 -6.69 4.49
C THR A 134 -8.21 -7.67 5.65
N MET A 135 -7.92 -7.24 6.89
CA MET A 135 -8.09 -8.10 8.07
C MET A 135 -9.53 -8.61 8.17
N TRP A 136 -10.51 -7.73 7.97
CA TRP A 136 -11.91 -8.14 7.95
C TRP A 136 -12.24 -9.18 6.86
N TRP A 137 -11.64 -9.05 5.68
CA TRP A 137 -11.83 -10.02 4.59
C TRP A 137 -11.19 -11.38 4.91
N ILE A 138 -10.02 -11.39 5.55
CA ILE A 138 -9.35 -12.61 6.04
C ILE A 138 -10.25 -13.31 7.07
N GLU A 139 -10.76 -12.59 8.07
CA GLU A 139 -11.66 -13.15 9.09
C GLU A 139 -12.97 -13.71 8.51
N LYS A 140 -13.42 -13.18 7.37
CA LYS A 140 -14.58 -13.70 6.64
C LYS A 140 -14.27 -14.87 5.72
N GLY A 141 -13.00 -15.19 5.50
CA GLY A 141 -12.56 -16.20 4.55
C GLY A 141 -12.93 -15.83 3.11
N TRP A 142 -12.99 -14.53 2.78
CA TRP A 142 -13.25 -14.06 1.43
C TRP A 142 -12.00 -14.05 0.55
N ILE A 143 -10.84 -14.00 1.20
CA ILE A 143 -9.52 -14.07 0.60
C ILE A 143 -8.64 -15.03 1.38
#